data_AF-A0A367M068-F1
#
_entry.id   AF-A0A367M068-F1
#
_cell.length_a   1.000
_cell.length_b   1.000
_cell.length_c   1.000
_cell.angle_alpha   90.00
_cell.angle_beta   90.00
_cell.angle_gamma   90.00
#
_symmetry.space_group_name_H-M   'P 1'
#
loop_
_entity.id
_entity.type
_entity.pdbx_description
1 polymer ?
#
loop_
_entity_poly.entity_id
_entity_poly.type
_entity_poly.pdbx_seq_one_letter_code
_entity_poly.pdbx_strand_id
1 'polypeptide(L)'
;GVGKTTSAASRVGERLMIHGGVAIAIEDPPETPLNGLHGPGRCIQVPASRKAGGYREHLIKTMRASADLILIGEIRDSAAGVEAVTASTNGRLVIATVHGRDIPDALSRISTWCAELPNNNDLLADGLSAVIWQTIKRQPGQPGRLMVKTLSIGANDTGIRAKIRKGEFGQLQQDIDQQLRQASWSTENLFGGTRS
;
A
#
# COMPACT_ATOMS: atom_id res chain seq x y z
N GLY A 1 12.40 -5.68 -10.59
CA GLY A 1 11.08 -5.31 -10.03
C GLY A 1 10.58 -4.02 -10.66
N VAL A 2 9.34 -3.61 -10.36
CA VAL A 2 8.74 -2.35 -10.84
C VAL A 2 8.90 -1.17 -9.87
N GLY A 3 9.68 -1.34 -8.79
CA GLY A 3 9.95 -0.29 -7.80
C GLY A 3 8.93 -0.16 -6.66
N LYS A 4 8.08 -1.18 -6.42
CA LYS A 4 7.06 -1.19 -5.35
C LYS A 4 7.69 -1.01 -3.96
N THR A 5 8.68 -1.85 -3.63
CA THR A 5 9.37 -1.85 -2.33
C THR A 5 10.07 -0.51 -2.10
N THR A 6 10.79 0.00 -3.11
CA THR A 6 11.42 1.32 -3.05
C THR A 6 10.40 2.43 -2.80
N SER A 7 9.28 2.44 -3.52
CA SER A 7 8.23 3.45 -3.36
C SER A 7 7.58 3.40 -1.97
N ALA A 8 7.34 2.20 -1.45
CA ALA A 8 6.80 1.98 -0.11
C ALA A 8 7.80 2.42 0.97
N ALA A 9 9.07 2.02 0.85
CA ALA A 9 10.13 2.39 1.77
C ALA A 9 10.35 3.91 1.83
N SER A 10 10.39 4.59 0.68
CA SER A 10 10.48 6.06 0.64
C SER A 10 9.32 6.72 1.37
N ARG A 11 8.11 6.16 1.28
CA ARG A 11 6.92 6.69 1.95
C ARG A 11 6.96 6.49 3.46
N VAL A 12 7.50 5.37 3.93
CA VAL A 12 7.78 5.13 5.35
C VAL A 12 8.77 6.16 5.88
N GLY A 13 9.91 6.33 5.21
CA GLY A 13 10.95 7.29 5.61
C GLY A 13 10.41 8.72 5.65
N GLU A 14 9.71 9.16 4.60
CA GLU A 14 9.06 10.47 4.53
C GLU A 14 8.09 10.69 5.69
N ARG A 15 7.19 9.73 5.96
CA ARG A 15 6.25 9.82 7.09
C ARG A 15 6.99 10.00 8.41
N LEU A 16 8.02 9.19 8.66
CA LEU A 16 8.78 9.24 9.91
C LEU A 16 9.53 10.58 10.06
N MET A 17 10.10 11.10 8.98
CA MET A 17 10.78 12.39 8.99
C MET A 17 9.83 13.55 9.31
N ILE A 18 8.60 13.53 8.78
CA ILE A 18 7.63 14.62 8.96
C ILE A 18 6.88 14.51 10.29
N HIS A 19 6.48 13.30 10.69
CA HIS A 19 5.54 13.08 11.80
C HIS A 19 6.14 12.33 13.00
N GLY A 20 7.36 11.80 12.87
CA GLY A 20 7.99 11.01 13.92
C GLY A 20 7.34 9.64 14.15
N GLY A 21 7.51 9.12 15.36
CA GLY A 21 6.93 7.85 15.80
C GLY A 21 7.80 6.62 15.49
N VAL A 22 7.20 5.44 15.67
CA VAL A 22 7.85 4.14 15.51
C VAL A 22 7.22 3.38 14.34
N ALA A 23 8.04 3.02 13.36
CA ALA A 23 7.68 2.08 12.31
C ALA A 23 8.29 0.71 12.57
N ILE A 24 7.56 -0.35 12.23
CA ILE A 24 8.12 -1.70 12.10
C ILE A 24 7.97 -2.15 10.65
N ALA A 25 9.08 -2.51 10.02
CA ALA A 25 9.14 -2.96 8.64
C ALA A 25 9.47 -4.46 8.59
N ILE A 26 8.55 -5.26 8.09
CA ILE A 26 8.64 -6.72 8.02
C ILE A 26 8.85 -7.11 6.56
N GLU A 27 10.05 -7.57 6.20
CA GLU A 27 10.47 -7.79 4.80
C GLU A 27 11.27 -9.09 4.64
N ASP A 28 11.21 -9.73 3.46
CA ASP A 28 11.96 -10.97 3.17
C ASP A 28 12.48 -10.99 1.72
N PRO A 29 13.76 -10.65 1.46
CA PRO A 29 14.68 -9.94 2.36
C PRO A 29 14.41 -8.42 2.37
N PRO A 30 14.91 -7.68 3.36
CA PRO A 30 14.94 -6.22 3.31
C PRO A 30 15.70 -5.70 2.08
N GLU A 31 15.06 -4.86 1.26
CA GLU A 31 15.67 -4.31 0.02
C GLU A 31 16.30 -2.92 0.21
N THR A 32 15.72 -2.12 1.11
CA THR A 32 16.08 -0.70 1.32
C THR A 32 16.53 -0.52 2.77
N PRO A 33 17.57 0.27 3.07
CA PRO A 33 18.04 0.45 4.45
C PRO A 33 17.12 1.40 5.23
N LEU A 34 16.01 0.87 5.77
CA LEU A 34 15.11 1.64 6.64
C LEU A 34 15.50 1.56 8.10
N ASN A 35 16.27 0.58 8.55
CA ASN A 35 16.56 0.42 9.97
C ASN A 35 17.29 1.65 10.56
N GLY A 36 16.79 2.19 11.67
CA GLY A 36 17.40 3.31 12.38
C GLY A 36 16.52 4.56 12.44
N LEU A 37 17.17 5.72 12.60
CA LEU A 37 16.49 7.01 12.78
C LEU A 37 16.13 7.64 11.43
N HIS A 38 14.96 8.27 11.38
CA HIS A 38 14.43 9.04 10.26
C HIS A 38 13.84 10.34 10.83
N GLY A 39 14.67 11.37 10.97
CA GLY A 39 14.28 12.61 11.65
C GLY A 39 13.83 12.35 13.10
N PRO A 40 12.62 12.80 13.50
CA PRO A 40 12.07 12.54 14.85
C PRO A 40 11.51 11.12 15.01
N GLY A 41 11.49 10.32 13.95
CA GLY A 41 10.98 8.95 13.96
C GLY A 41 12.08 7.90 13.92
N ARG A 42 11.70 6.64 14.12
CA ARG A 42 12.58 5.48 13.94
C ARG A 42 11.86 4.34 13.25
N CYS A 43 12.61 3.55 12.49
CA CYS A 43 12.14 2.31 11.90
C CYS A 43 12.97 1.14 12.42
N ILE A 44 12.29 0.07 12.79
CA ILE A 44 12.87 -1.22 13.13
C ILE A 44 12.59 -2.16 11.96
N GLN A 45 13.62 -2.59 11.24
CA GLN A 45 13.47 -3.60 10.20
C GLN A 45 13.65 -5.01 10.76
N VAL A 46 12.70 -5.87 10.42
CA VAL A 46 12.62 -7.25 10.88
C VAL A 46 12.62 -8.17 9.65
N PRO A 47 13.71 -8.93 9.42
CA PRO A 47 13.75 -9.90 8.33
C PRO A 47 12.76 -11.05 8.58
N ALA A 48 11.80 -11.23 7.69
CA ALA A 48 10.72 -12.21 7.79
C ALA A 48 11.02 -13.53 7.09
N SER A 49 12.30 -13.88 6.94
CA SER A 49 12.71 -15.16 6.38
C SER A 49 12.11 -16.31 7.20
N ARG A 50 11.88 -17.48 6.58
CA ARG A 50 11.36 -18.66 7.30
C ARG A 50 12.21 -19.05 8.51
N LYS A 51 13.53 -18.82 8.45
CA LYS A 51 14.47 -19.08 9.56
C LYS A 51 14.31 -18.10 10.73
N ALA A 52 13.70 -16.95 10.49
CA ALA A 52 13.49 -15.89 11.48
C ALA A 52 12.07 -15.90 12.10
N GLY A 53 11.21 -16.86 11.73
CA GLY A 53 9.83 -16.95 12.22
C GLY A 53 8.76 -16.63 11.17
N GLY A 54 9.17 -16.10 10.00
CA GLY A 54 8.24 -15.77 8.92
C GLY A 54 7.38 -14.53 9.20
N TYR A 55 6.57 -14.13 8.21
CA TYR A 55 5.70 -12.97 8.32
C TYR A 55 4.70 -13.07 9.49
N ARG A 56 4.05 -14.23 9.66
CA ARG A 56 3.00 -14.43 10.67
C ARG A 56 3.48 -14.12 12.08
N GLU A 57 4.62 -14.68 12.48
CA GLU A 57 5.14 -14.50 13.84
C GLU A 57 5.49 -13.03 14.11
N HIS A 58 6.14 -12.36 13.16
CA HIS A 58 6.52 -10.96 13.29
C HIS A 58 5.32 -10.01 13.27
N LEU A 59 4.28 -10.31 12.49
CA LEU A 59 3.05 -9.53 12.48
C LEU A 59 2.36 -9.57 13.85
N ILE A 60 2.20 -10.75 14.45
CA ILE A 60 1.63 -10.90 15.80
C ILE A 60 2.44 -10.11 16.84
N LYS A 61 3.78 -10.19 16.78
CA LYS A 61 4.67 -9.43 17.68
C LYS A 61 4.53 -7.92 17.47
N THR A 62 4.43 -7.49 16.22
CA THR A 62 4.28 -6.08 15.84
C THR A 62 2.95 -5.50 16.31
N MET A 63 1.87 -6.28 16.25
CA MET A 63 0.57 -5.86 16.76
C MET A 63 0.54 -5.60 18.26
N ARG A 64 1.40 -6.28 19.02
CA ARG A 64 1.61 -6.02 20.46
C ARG A 64 2.57 -4.87 20.73
N ALA A 65 3.37 -4.48 19.74
CA ALA A 65 4.18 -3.29 19.83
C ALA A 65 3.31 -2.05 19.61
N SER A 66 3.63 -0.96 20.30
CA SER A 66 3.05 0.38 20.06
C SER A 66 3.65 1.02 18.81
N ALA A 67 3.63 0.30 17.68
CA ALA A 67 4.07 0.84 16.40
C ALA A 67 2.95 1.68 15.79
N ASP A 68 3.31 2.89 15.35
CA ASP A 68 2.38 3.82 14.68
C ASP A 68 2.23 3.48 13.19
N LEU A 69 3.27 2.87 12.61
CA LEU A 69 3.35 2.49 11.21
C LEU A 69 3.84 1.06 11.08
N ILE A 70 3.23 0.29 10.18
CA ILE A 70 3.69 -1.05 9.82
C ILE A 70 3.95 -1.09 8.31
N LEU A 71 5.15 -1.50 7.91
CA LEU A 71 5.46 -1.87 6.54
C LEU A 71 5.46 -3.39 6.41
N ILE A 72 4.66 -3.91 5.48
CA ILE A 72 4.63 -5.32 5.10
C ILE A 72 5.22 -5.43 3.69
N GLY A 73 6.41 -6.01 3.59
CA GLY A 73 7.18 -6.11 2.35
C GLY A 73 6.35 -6.72 1.22
N GLU A 74 5.59 -7.78 1.50
CA GLU A 74 4.65 -8.38 0.56
C GLU A 74 3.51 -9.10 1.30
N ILE A 75 2.27 -8.92 0.86
CA ILE A 75 1.16 -9.81 1.20
C ILE A 75 1.02 -10.84 0.08
N ARG A 76 1.19 -12.12 0.43
CA ARG A 76 1.12 -13.25 -0.51
C ARG A 76 0.26 -14.42 -0.03
N ASP A 77 -0.24 -14.37 1.20
CA ASP A 77 -1.00 -15.43 1.84
C ASP A 77 -2.00 -14.86 2.86
N SER A 78 -2.89 -15.73 3.34
CA SER A 78 -3.94 -15.40 4.33
C SER A 78 -3.38 -14.88 5.64
N ALA A 79 -2.27 -15.45 6.13
CA ALA A 79 -1.68 -15.03 7.40
C ALA A 79 -1.21 -13.57 7.36
N ALA A 80 -0.55 -13.16 6.27
CA ALA A 80 -0.15 -11.76 6.10
C ALA A 80 -1.35 -10.84 5.80
N GLY A 81 -2.31 -11.31 5.00
CA GLY A 81 -3.47 -10.51 4.58
C GLY A 81 -4.38 -10.15 5.75
N VAL A 82 -4.72 -11.14 6.58
CA VAL A 82 -5.61 -10.96 7.74
C VAL A 82 -5.02 -9.98 8.73
N GLU A 83 -3.75 -10.15 9.11
CA GLU A 83 -3.08 -9.24 10.03
C GLU A 83 -2.98 -7.82 9.46
N ALA A 84 -2.70 -7.67 8.16
CA ALA A 84 -2.64 -6.36 7.52
C ALA A 84 -3.99 -5.62 7.58
N VAL A 85 -5.07 -6.32 7.22
CA VAL A 85 -6.43 -5.76 7.23
C VAL A 85 -6.86 -5.43 8.66
N THR A 86 -6.66 -6.35 9.61
CA THR A 86 -6.95 -6.10 11.03
C THR A 86 -6.12 -4.95 11.62
N ALA A 87 -4.85 -4.82 11.24
CA ALA A 87 -4.01 -3.71 11.71
C ALA A 87 -4.50 -2.35 11.20
N SER A 88 -4.93 -2.29 9.94
CA SER A 88 -5.37 -1.04 9.30
C SER A 88 -6.67 -0.47 9.88
N THR A 89 -7.53 -1.31 10.46
CA THR A 89 -8.78 -0.86 11.11
C THR A 89 -8.57 -0.40 12.56
N ASN A 90 -7.41 -0.71 13.16
CA ASN A 90 -7.08 -0.41 14.55
C ASN A 90 -6.22 0.87 14.71
N GLY A 91 -6.38 1.84 13.81
CA GLY A 91 -5.75 3.16 13.90
C GLY A 91 -4.25 3.21 13.56
N ARG A 92 -3.68 2.14 13.02
CA ARG A 92 -2.28 2.10 12.55
C ARG A 92 -2.20 2.40 11.05
N LEU A 93 -1.17 3.11 10.62
CA LEU A 93 -0.87 3.23 9.20
C LEU A 93 -0.18 1.95 8.72
N VAL A 94 -0.85 1.19 7.87
CA VAL A 94 -0.28 0.00 7.23
C VAL A 94 0.08 0.33 5.79
N ILE A 95 1.35 0.14 5.43
CA ILE A 95 1.84 0.18 4.06
C ILE A 95 2.21 -1.24 3.68
N ALA A 96 1.64 -1.76 2.60
CA ALA A 96 1.93 -3.11 2.14
C ALA A 96 2.12 -3.13 0.63
N THR A 97 2.94 -4.07 0.14
CA THR A 97 3.00 -4.35 -1.30
C THR A 97 2.27 -5.65 -1.63
N VAL A 98 1.63 -5.67 -2.80
CA VAL A 98 0.91 -6.83 -3.33
C VAL A 98 1.24 -6.99 -4.81
N HIS A 99 1.30 -8.23 -5.26
CA HIS A 99 1.37 -8.53 -6.68
C HIS A 99 -0.03 -8.58 -7.28
N GLY A 100 -0.30 -7.71 -8.25
CA GLY A 100 -1.57 -7.65 -8.97
C GLY A 100 -1.39 -7.08 -10.37
N ARG A 101 -2.23 -7.54 -11.31
CA ARG A 101 -2.20 -7.07 -12.72
C ARG A 101 -2.66 -5.61 -12.83
N ASP A 102 -3.61 -5.23 -12.00
CA ASP A 102 -4.16 -3.89 -11.83
C ASP A 102 -4.68 -3.73 -10.38
N ILE A 103 -5.33 -2.61 -10.08
CA ILE A 103 -5.88 -2.33 -8.75
C ILE A 103 -7.02 -3.31 -8.38
N PRO A 104 -8.04 -3.55 -9.24
CA PRO A 104 -9.07 -4.54 -8.95
C PRO A 104 -8.55 -5.96 -8.66
N ASP A 105 -7.58 -6.45 -9.44
CA ASP A 105 -6.94 -7.76 -9.24
C ASP A 105 -6.21 -7.83 -7.89
N ALA A 106 -5.49 -6.78 -7.51
CA ALA A 106 -4.81 -6.71 -6.21
C ALA A 106 -5.80 -6.76 -5.04
N LEU A 107 -6.89 -5.99 -5.10
CA LEU A 107 -7.92 -5.99 -4.04
C LEU A 107 -8.66 -7.33 -3.95
N SER A 108 -8.97 -7.95 -5.09
CA SER A 108 -9.58 -9.28 -5.13
C SER A 108 -8.70 -10.35 -4.47
N ARG A 109 -7.37 -10.29 -4.69
CA ARG A 109 -6.40 -11.18 -4.03
C ARG A 109 -6.38 -10.98 -2.52
N ILE A 110 -6.33 -9.74 -2.04
CA ILE A 110 -6.38 -9.43 -0.60
C ILE A 110 -7.67 -9.95 0.01
N SER A 111 -8.82 -9.69 -0.61
CA SER A 111 -10.12 -10.19 -0.18
C SER A 111 -10.13 -11.72 -0.07
N THR A 112 -9.60 -12.42 -1.08
CA THR A 112 -9.48 -13.89 -1.10
C THR A 112 -8.59 -14.40 0.02
N TRP A 113 -7.43 -13.78 0.26
CA TRP A 113 -6.56 -14.16 1.37
C TRP A 113 -7.22 -13.93 2.73
N CYS A 114 -8.07 -12.91 2.85
CA CYS A 114 -8.79 -12.59 4.07
C CYS A 114 -10.11 -13.35 4.23
N ALA A 115 -10.45 -14.32 3.37
CA ALA A 115 -11.75 -15.00 3.37
C ALA A 115 -12.11 -15.73 4.68
N GLU A 116 -11.13 -16.00 5.55
CA GLU A 116 -11.40 -16.53 6.91
C GLU A 116 -12.05 -15.51 7.85
N LEU A 117 -11.99 -14.22 7.52
CA LEU A 117 -12.72 -13.16 8.21
C LEU A 117 -14.12 -13.06 7.59
N PRO A 118 -15.22 -13.36 8.32
CA PRO A 118 -16.57 -13.33 7.76
C PRO A 118 -16.98 -11.97 7.16
N ASN A 119 -16.38 -10.88 7.64
CA ASN A 119 -16.59 -9.51 7.20
C ASN A 119 -15.34 -8.91 6.53
N ASN A 120 -14.53 -9.74 5.85
CA ASN A 120 -13.28 -9.35 5.20
C ASN A 120 -13.40 -8.08 4.34
N ASN A 121 -14.43 -8.00 3.50
CA ASN A 121 -14.65 -6.87 2.60
C ASN A 121 -15.08 -5.60 3.34
N ASP A 122 -15.79 -5.73 4.45
CA ASP A 122 -16.12 -4.58 5.31
C ASP A 122 -14.87 -4.02 5.96
N LEU A 123 -14.04 -4.90 6.55
CA LEU A 123 -12.77 -4.50 7.15
C LEU A 123 -11.81 -3.90 6.12
N LEU A 124 -11.74 -4.49 4.92
CA LEU A 124 -10.96 -3.95 3.81
C LEU A 124 -11.49 -2.59 3.38
N ALA A 125 -12.81 -2.43 3.25
CA ALA A 125 -13.43 -1.16 2.89
C ALA A 125 -13.21 -0.08 3.94
N ASP A 126 -13.11 -0.44 5.22
CA ASP A 126 -12.91 0.51 6.32
C ASP A 126 -11.43 0.94 6.42
N GLY A 127 -10.50 -0.02 6.35
CA GLY A 127 -9.06 0.23 6.50
C GLY A 127 -8.34 0.75 5.26
N LEU A 128 -8.87 0.51 4.05
CA LEU A 128 -8.19 0.92 2.82
C LEU A 128 -8.28 2.43 2.59
N SER A 129 -7.12 3.08 2.51
CA SER A 129 -7.01 4.53 2.24
C SER A 129 -6.58 4.83 0.80
N ALA A 130 -5.68 4.03 0.23
CA ALA A 130 -5.23 4.19 -1.13
C ALA A 130 -4.60 2.91 -1.70
N VAL A 131 -4.63 2.77 -3.03
CA VAL A 131 -3.86 1.79 -3.79
C VAL A 131 -3.05 2.52 -4.85
N ILE A 132 -1.75 2.23 -4.91
CA ILE A 132 -0.85 2.74 -5.94
C ILE A 132 -0.36 1.55 -6.76
N TRP A 133 -0.79 1.48 -8.02
CA TRP A 133 -0.32 0.49 -8.97
C TRP A 133 0.78 1.07 -9.85
N GLN A 134 1.86 0.31 -10.03
CA GLN A 134 3.07 0.76 -10.74
C GLN A 134 3.53 -0.27 -11.75
N THR A 135 3.97 0.18 -12.93
CA THR A 135 4.66 -0.66 -13.92
C THR A 135 5.71 0.14 -14.67
N ILE A 136 6.67 -0.54 -15.31
CA ILE A 136 7.70 0.11 -16.14
C ILE A 136 7.42 -0.25 -17.61
N LYS A 137 7.03 0.74 -18.41
CA LYS A 137 6.90 0.59 -19.86
C LYS A 137 8.27 0.78 -20.50
N ARG A 138 8.75 -0.22 -21.22
CA ARG A 138 10.02 -0.15 -21.97
C ARG A 138 9.73 -0.01 -23.46
N GLN A 139 10.47 0.86 -24.13
CA GLN A 139 10.50 0.94 -25.59
C GLN A 139 11.94 0.67 -26.04
N PRO A 140 12.16 -0.04 -27.16
CA PRO A 140 13.50 -0.26 -27.69
C PRO A 140 14.26 1.06 -27.85
N GLY A 141 15.49 1.12 -27.34
CA GLY A 141 16.34 2.31 -27.43
C GLY A 141 15.95 3.48 -26.50
N GLN A 142 14.92 3.35 -25.65
CA GLN A 142 14.53 4.40 -24.70
C GLN A 142 14.64 3.91 -23.24
N PRO A 143 14.93 4.82 -22.29
CA PRO A 143 14.82 4.52 -20.87
C PRO A 143 13.41 4.01 -20.52
N GLY A 144 13.32 3.10 -19.54
CA GLY A 144 12.03 2.64 -19.04
C GLY A 144 11.25 3.79 -18.41
N ARG A 145 9.97 3.93 -18.76
CA ARG A 145 9.07 4.93 -18.19
C ARG A 145 8.20 4.30 -17.10
N LEU A 146 8.25 4.86 -15.89
CA LEU A 146 7.34 4.49 -14.82
C LEU A 146 5.92 4.95 -15.17
N MET A 147 4.97 4.04 -15.08
CA MET A 147 3.54 4.27 -15.24
C MET A 147 2.89 4.01 -13.89
N VAL A 148 2.01 4.92 -13.47
CA VAL A 148 1.32 4.84 -12.18
C VAL A 148 -0.18 5.00 -12.41
N LYS A 149 -0.97 4.17 -11.73
CA LYS A 149 -2.41 4.37 -11.52
C LYS A 149 -2.69 4.39 -10.03
N THR A 150 -3.65 5.19 -9.61
CA THR A 150 -4.01 5.31 -8.20
C THR A 150 -5.51 5.17 -8.00
N LEU A 151 -5.87 4.60 -6.86
CA LEU A 151 -7.20 4.69 -6.28
C LEU A 151 -7.02 5.32 -4.90
N SER A 152 -7.44 6.56 -4.71
CA SER A 152 -7.50 7.22 -3.41
C SER A 152 -8.91 7.09 -2.83
N ILE A 153 -9.02 6.89 -1.52
CA ILE A 153 -10.30 6.71 -0.83
C ILE A 153 -10.34 7.67 0.36
N GLY A 154 -10.99 8.82 0.16
CA GLY A 154 -11.28 9.78 1.20
C GLY A 154 -12.48 9.37 2.06
N ALA A 155 -12.76 10.19 3.07
CA ALA A 155 -13.93 10.01 3.95
C ALA A 155 -15.27 10.10 3.18
N ASN A 156 -15.31 10.88 2.10
CA ASN A 156 -16.53 11.13 1.31
C ASN A 156 -16.74 10.13 0.17
N ASP A 157 -15.81 9.21 -0.08
CA ASP A 157 -15.87 8.23 -1.18
C ASP A 157 -16.76 7.03 -0.83
N THR A 158 -18.00 7.30 -0.41
CA THR A 158 -18.95 6.29 0.05
C THR A 158 -19.29 5.27 -1.04
N GLY A 159 -19.34 5.70 -2.31
CA GLY A 159 -19.54 4.82 -3.47
C GLY A 159 -18.41 3.82 -3.68
N ILE A 160 -17.14 4.26 -3.55
CA ILE A 160 -15.97 3.38 -3.66
C ILE A 160 -15.99 2.35 -2.52
N ARG A 161 -16.24 2.81 -1.28
CA ARG A 161 -16.34 1.91 -0.12
C ARG A 161 -17.47 0.89 -0.28
N ALA A 162 -18.64 1.31 -0.78
CA ALA A 162 -19.76 0.40 -1.02
C ALA A 162 -19.41 -0.71 -2.04
N LYS A 163 -18.71 -0.38 -3.13
CA LYS A 163 -18.24 -1.36 -4.12
C LYS A 163 -17.27 -2.37 -3.49
N ILE A 164 -16.35 -1.90 -2.64
CA ILE A 164 -15.40 -2.77 -1.91
C ILE A 164 -16.15 -3.72 -0.97
N ARG A 165 -17.10 -3.22 -0.17
CA ARG A 165 -17.90 -4.04 0.75
C ARG A 165 -18.64 -5.18 0.04
N LYS A 166 -19.19 -4.89 -1.15
CA LYS A 166 -19.86 -5.88 -2.00
C LYS A 166 -18.91 -6.82 -2.74
N GLY A 167 -17.59 -6.60 -2.69
CA GLY A 167 -16.61 -7.35 -3.47
C GLY A 167 -16.66 -7.06 -4.98
N GLU A 168 -17.29 -5.95 -5.38
CA GLU A 168 -17.48 -5.55 -6.79
C GLU A 168 -16.23 -4.83 -7.34
N PHE A 169 -15.04 -5.39 -7.12
CA PHE A 169 -13.76 -4.74 -7.41
C PHE A 169 -13.61 -4.31 -8.86
N GLY A 170 -14.20 -5.03 -9.81
CA GLY A 170 -14.17 -4.66 -11.23
C GLY A 170 -14.83 -3.31 -11.53
N GLN A 171 -15.85 -2.92 -10.75
CA GLN A 171 -16.52 -1.63 -10.92
C GLN A 171 -15.66 -0.43 -10.47
N LEU A 172 -14.58 -0.69 -9.72
CA LEU A 172 -13.62 0.35 -9.31
C LEU A 172 -12.83 0.93 -10.49
N GLN A 173 -12.80 0.24 -11.63
CA GLN A 173 -12.09 0.73 -12.81
C GLN A 173 -12.59 2.10 -13.25
N GLN A 174 -13.90 2.35 -13.14
CA GLN A 174 -14.50 3.65 -13.47
C GLN A 174 -14.01 4.76 -12.53
N ASP A 175 -13.90 4.47 -11.23
CA ASP A 175 -13.43 5.43 -10.22
C ASP A 175 -11.94 5.76 -10.43
N ILE A 176 -11.13 4.74 -10.73
CA ILE A 176 -9.70 4.90 -11.06
C ILE A 176 -9.52 5.81 -12.27
N ASP A 177 -10.27 5.56 -13.35
CA ASP A 177 -10.16 6.35 -14.58
C ASP A 177 -10.66 7.79 -14.37
N GLN A 178 -11.67 7.99 -13.52
CA GLN A 178 -12.15 9.32 -13.13
C GLN A 178 -11.09 10.09 -12.34
N GLN A 179 -10.49 9.47 -11.32
CA GLN A 179 -9.43 10.09 -10.52
C GLN A 179 -8.20 10.40 -11.37
N LEU A 180 -7.82 9.51 -12.29
CA LEU A 180 -6.71 9.73 -13.20
C LEU A 180 -6.94 10.95 -14.10
N ARG A 181 -8.14 11.11 -14.65
CA ARG A 181 -8.48 12.31 -15.44
C ARG A 181 -8.35 13.56 -14.59
N GLN A 182 -8.94 13.59 -13.40
CA GLN A 182 -8.85 14.75 -12.50
C GLN A 182 -7.39 15.10 -12.16
N ALA A 183 -6.53 14.10 -11.97
CA ALA A 183 -5.11 14.30 -11.73
C ALA A 183 -4.36 14.83 -12.97
N SER A 184 -4.71 14.40 -14.18
CA SER A 184 -4.07 14.95 -15.39
C SER A 184 -4.42 16.43 -15.59
N TRP A 185 -5.68 16.82 -15.35
CA TRP A 185 -6.11 18.22 -15.41
C TRP A 185 -5.42 19.10 -14.35
N SER A 186 -5.17 18.57 -13.14
CA SER A 186 -4.46 19.32 -12.10
C SER A 186 -2.98 19.50 -12.40
N THR A 187 -2.33 18.53 -13.07
CA THR A 187 -0.95 18.67 -13.52
C THR A 187 -0.79 19.59 -14.72
N GLU A 188 -1.75 19.64 -15.65
CA GLU A 188 -1.71 20.56 -16.79
C GLU A 188 -1.83 22.03 -16.36
N ASN A 189 -2.59 22.33 -15.30
CA ASN A 189 -2.66 23.68 -14.74
C ASN A 189 -1.39 24.12 -13.98
N LEU A 190 -0.52 23.19 -13.57
CA LEU A 190 0.77 23.51 -12.94
C LEU A 190 1.87 23.84 -13.97
N PHE A 191 1.72 23.40 -15.22
CA PHE A 191 2.66 23.68 -16.32
C PHE A 191 2.05 24.54 -17.43
N GLY A 192 0.81 24.99 -17.29
CA GLY A 192 0.06 25.81 -18.25
C GLY A 192 0.33 27.32 -18.18
N GLY A 193 1.47 27.75 -17.64
CA GLY A 193 1.90 29.14 -17.64
C GLY A 193 2.95 29.40 -18.73
N THR A 194 2.56 30.17 -19.74
CA THR A 194 3.36 30.73 -20.86
C THR A 194 3.71 29.80 -22.03
N ARG A 195 2.77 29.69 -22.96
CA ARG A 195 3.07 29.87 -24.39
C ARG A 195 2.26 31.06 -24.91
N SER A 196 2.89 32.23 -24.89
CA SER A 196 2.61 33.36 -25.78
C SER A 196 3.92 33.73 -26.45
#